data_AF-A0A1G3ACX7-F1
#
_entry.id   AF-A0A1G3ACX7-F1
#
_cell.length_a   1.000
_cell.length_b   1.000
_cell.length_c   1.000
_cell.angle_alpha   90.00
_cell.angle_beta   90.00
_cell.angle_gamma   90.00
#
_symmetry.space_group_name_H-M   'P 1'
#
loop_
_entity.id
_entity.type
_entity.pdbx_description
1 polymer ?
#
loop_
_entity_poly.entity_id
_entity_poly.type
_entity_poly.pdbx_seq_one_letter_code
_entity_poly.pdbx_strand_id
1 'polypeptide(L)'
;MTVIGRRARLQSGGEVLLWNIGPDGKLVQRPEHYGTHVDVVPRLTDKHDLRLELRFEYSEVDRTRTVLVAGKENPAIRKRVVVTALDMKFGETFALSGPSQAAGGGETGSASMVLLVTAEAVEPTAAAQPSDRPQRQ
;
A
#
# COMPACT_ATOMS: atom_id res chain seq x y z
N MET A 1 -0.43 -13.00 -1.81
CA MET A 1 0.29 -13.84 -2.79
C MET A 1 -0.16 -13.46 -4.19
N THR A 2 0.74 -13.48 -5.17
CA THR A 2 0.44 -13.24 -6.60
C THR A 2 1.32 -14.13 -7.47
N VAL A 3 1.10 -14.12 -8.77
CA VAL A 3 1.93 -14.81 -9.77
C VAL A 3 2.72 -13.80 -10.61
N ILE A 4 3.78 -14.27 -11.27
CA ILE A 4 4.61 -13.43 -12.16
C ILE A 4 3.74 -12.75 -13.22
N GLY A 5 4.00 -11.46 -13.45
CA GLY A 5 3.31 -10.60 -14.41
C GLY A 5 1.93 -10.12 -13.95
N ARG A 6 1.39 -10.64 -12.83
CA ARG A 6 0.06 -10.27 -12.33
C ARG A 6 0.15 -9.27 -11.19
N ARG A 7 -0.52 -8.14 -11.37
CA ARG A 7 -0.72 -7.15 -10.30
C ARG A 7 -1.50 -7.78 -9.15
N ALA A 8 -1.00 -7.61 -7.93
CA ALA A 8 -1.77 -7.76 -6.72
C ALA A 8 -1.92 -6.43 -6.00
N ARG A 9 -3.08 -6.27 -5.36
CA ARG A 9 -3.44 -5.09 -4.56
C ARG A 9 -3.85 -5.54 -3.18
N LEU A 10 -3.34 -4.85 -2.18
CA LEU A 10 -3.81 -4.87 -0.79
C LEU A 10 -4.28 -3.46 -0.44
N GLN A 11 -5.47 -3.36 0.14
CA GLN A 11 -5.95 -2.13 0.74
C GLN A 11 -6.50 -2.48 2.12
N SER A 12 -6.03 -1.78 3.14
CA SER A 12 -6.45 -1.95 4.53
C SER A 12 -6.54 -0.61 5.21
N GLY A 13 -7.70 -0.31 5.78
CA GLY A 13 -7.95 0.97 6.41
C GLY A 13 -9.42 1.35 6.37
N GLY A 14 -9.69 2.65 6.38
CA GLY A 14 -11.03 3.20 6.46
C GLY A 14 -11.35 4.15 5.32
N GLU A 15 -12.51 4.80 5.46
CA GLU A 15 -12.98 5.84 4.55
C GLU A 15 -13.41 7.04 5.38
N VAL A 16 -13.12 8.24 4.88
CA VAL A 16 -13.63 9.49 5.42
C VAL A 16 -14.41 10.22 4.35
N LEU A 17 -15.53 10.84 4.73
CA LEU A 17 -16.29 11.71 3.83
C LEU A 17 -15.70 13.12 3.89
N LEU A 18 -15.27 13.62 2.74
CA LEU A 18 -14.78 14.98 2.58
C LEU A 18 -15.82 15.82 1.84
N TRP A 19 -16.06 17.03 2.32
CA TRP A 19 -16.91 18.02 1.67
C TRP A 19 -16.21 18.65 0.47
N ASN A 20 -16.93 18.83 -0.62
CA ASN A 20 -16.45 19.51 -1.81
C ASN A 20 -17.58 20.29 -2.49
N ILE A 21 -17.25 21.22 -3.38
CA ILE A 21 -18.23 21.90 -4.22
C ILE A 21 -18.30 21.16 -5.56
N GLY A 22 -19.49 20.65 -5.89
CA GLY A 22 -19.76 19.97 -7.15
C GLY A 22 -19.72 20.91 -8.35
N PRO A 23 -19.70 20.37 -9.58
CA PRO A 23 -19.70 21.19 -10.81
C PRO A 23 -20.92 22.11 -10.95
N ASP A 24 -22.03 21.80 -10.29
CA ASP A 24 -23.26 22.60 -10.23
C ASP A 24 -23.26 23.63 -9.07
N GLY A 25 -22.13 23.80 -8.38
CA GLY A 25 -21.97 24.71 -7.25
C GLY A 25 -22.54 24.20 -5.93
N LYS A 26 -23.10 22.99 -5.88
CA LYS A 26 -23.69 22.44 -4.65
C LYS A 26 -22.65 21.75 -3.78
N LEU A 27 -22.91 21.77 -2.47
CA LEU A 27 -22.11 21.03 -1.52
C LEU A 27 -22.36 19.51 -1.69
N VAL A 28 -21.30 18.75 -1.90
CA VAL A 28 -21.32 17.29 -2.05
C VAL A 28 -20.32 16.63 -1.11
N GLN A 29 -20.57 15.36 -0.75
CA GLN A 29 -19.62 14.53 -0.03
C GLN A 29 -18.88 13.62 -1.02
N ARG A 30 -17.57 13.50 -0.85
CA ARG A 30 -16.71 12.59 -1.59
C ARG A 30 -16.05 11.63 -0.59
N PRO A 31 -16.19 10.30 -0.76
CA PRO A 31 -15.41 9.35 0.00
C PRO A 31 -13.94 9.40 -0.38
N GLU A 32 -13.06 9.38 0.63
CA GLU A 32 -11.61 9.26 0.47
C GLU A 32 -11.11 8.15 1.39
N HIS A 33 -10.42 7.17 0.81
CA HIS A 33 -9.84 6.08 1.59
C HIS A 33 -8.56 6.52 2.29
N TYR A 34 -8.33 5.98 3.49
CA TYR A 34 -7.07 6.11 4.20
C TYR A 34 -6.63 4.76 4.77
N GLY A 35 -5.36 4.66 5.15
CA GLY A 35 -4.71 3.46 5.65
C GLY A 35 -3.57 3.01 4.74
N THR A 36 -3.35 1.70 4.68
CA THR A 36 -2.28 1.07 3.91
C THR A 36 -2.80 0.59 2.56
N HIS A 37 -2.15 1.01 1.49
CA HIS A 37 -2.36 0.53 0.14
C HIS A 37 -1.02 -0.01 -0.40
N VAL A 38 -1.03 -1.24 -0.89
CA VAL A 38 0.13 -1.86 -1.55
C VAL A 38 -0.30 -2.42 -2.90
N ASP A 39 0.29 -1.90 -3.98
CA ASP A 39 0.22 -2.48 -5.31
C ASP A 39 1.60 -3.07 -5.66
N VAL A 40 1.63 -4.32 -6.10
CA VAL A 40 2.86 -4.99 -6.55
C VAL A 40 2.69 -5.68 -7.89
N VAL A 41 3.72 -5.65 -8.72
CA VAL A 41 3.82 -6.45 -9.96
C VAL A 41 5.20 -7.12 -9.99
N PRO A 42 5.28 -8.45 -9.79
CA PRO A 42 6.54 -9.16 -9.95
C PRO A 42 6.81 -9.48 -11.42
N ARG A 43 8.06 -9.32 -11.87
CA ARG A 43 8.55 -9.73 -13.19
C ARG A 43 9.88 -10.46 -13.03
N LEU A 44 10.07 -11.56 -13.77
CA LEU A 44 11.37 -12.20 -13.86
C LEU A 44 12.25 -11.42 -14.84
N THR A 45 13.50 -11.18 -14.48
CA THR A 45 14.50 -10.55 -15.36
C THR A 45 15.54 -11.55 -15.87
N ASP A 46 15.88 -12.55 -15.05
CA ASP A 46 16.67 -13.74 -15.42
C ASP A 46 16.24 -14.92 -14.51
N LYS A 47 16.89 -16.09 -14.60
CA LYS A 47 16.48 -17.34 -13.95
C LYS A 47 16.28 -17.20 -12.43
N HIS A 48 17.02 -16.31 -11.75
CA HIS A 48 16.96 -16.13 -10.29
C HIS A 48 16.75 -14.67 -9.85
N ASP A 49 16.55 -13.76 -10.80
CA ASP A 49 16.40 -12.33 -10.52
C ASP A 49 14.95 -11.90 -10.71
N LEU A 50 14.45 -11.14 -9.74
CA LEU A 50 13.10 -10.60 -9.68
C LEU A 50 13.17 -9.07 -9.74
N ARG A 51 12.42 -8.49 -10.67
CA ARG A 51 12.01 -7.09 -10.60
C ARG A 51 10.64 -7.01 -9.94
N LEU A 52 10.55 -6.31 -8.80
CA LEU A 52 9.30 -6.01 -8.11
C LEU A 52 8.93 -4.54 -8.32
N GLU A 53 7.95 -4.27 -9.17
CA GLU A 53 7.34 -2.93 -9.25
C GLU A 53 6.43 -2.76 -8.03
N LEU A 54 6.76 -1.80 -7.16
CA LEU A 54 6.09 -1.57 -5.88
C LEU A 54 5.55 -0.14 -5.80
N ARG A 55 4.26 -0.03 -5.48
CA ARG A 55 3.64 1.19 -4.97
C ARG A 55 3.11 0.91 -3.57
N PHE A 56 3.72 1.53 -2.58
CA PHE A 56 3.25 1.54 -1.20
C PHE A 56 2.73 2.94 -0.85
N GLU A 57 1.56 3.01 -0.24
CA GLU A 57 0.99 4.23 0.31
C GLU A 57 0.50 3.95 1.74
N TYR A 58 0.90 4.80 2.68
CA TYR A 58 0.38 4.82 4.03
C TYR A 58 -0.23 6.18 4.31
N SER A 59 -1.47 6.18 4.80
CA SER A 59 -2.21 7.40 5.05
C SER A 59 -3.01 7.36 6.34
N GLU A 60 -3.11 8.52 6.98
CA GLU A 60 -3.80 8.71 8.25
C GLU A 60 -4.64 9.98 8.21
N VAL A 61 -5.82 9.92 8.83
CA VAL A 61 -6.62 11.11 9.07
C VAL A 61 -5.99 11.93 10.20
N ASP A 62 -5.75 13.21 9.92
CA ASP A 62 -5.24 14.18 10.87
C ASP A 62 -6.36 15.15 11.27
N ARG A 63 -7.02 14.88 12.40
CA ARG A 63 -8.09 15.74 12.92
C ARG A 63 -7.58 17.01 13.62
N THR A 64 -6.28 17.13 13.84
CA THR A 64 -5.69 18.35 14.43
C THR A 64 -5.51 19.47 13.40
N ARG A 65 -5.62 19.13 12.12
CA ARG A 65 -5.52 20.04 10.98
C ARG A 65 -6.77 19.89 10.14
N THR A 66 -7.63 20.89 10.14
CA THR A 66 -8.87 20.90 9.35
C THR A 66 -8.89 22.11 8.43
N VAL A 67 -9.61 21.97 7.32
CA VAL A 67 -9.95 23.08 6.42
C VAL A 67 -11.46 23.20 6.30
N LEU A 68 -11.96 24.43 6.19
CA LEU A 68 -13.38 24.68 6.02
C LEU A 68 -13.76 24.75 4.54
N VAL A 69 -14.76 23.98 4.15
CA VAL A 69 -15.40 24.03 2.82
C VAL A 69 -16.88 24.33 3.04
N ALA A 70 -17.34 25.50 2.58
CA ALA A 70 -18.72 25.96 2.81
C ALA A 70 -19.17 25.87 4.29
N GLY A 71 -18.29 26.20 5.23
CA GLY A 71 -18.57 26.13 6.67
C GLY A 71 -18.60 24.71 7.27
N LYS A 72 -18.21 23.68 6.51
CA LYS A 72 -18.04 22.31 6.98
C LYS A 72 -16.57 21.93 7.07
N GLU A 73 -16.22 21.11 8.05
CA GLU A 73 -14.84 20.69 8.29
C GLU A 73 -14.44 19.50 7.42
N ASN A 74 -13.28 19.61 6.79
CA ASN A 74 -12.54 18.50 6.21
C ASN A 74 -11.27 18.26 7.03
N PRO A 75 -11.05 17.06 7.57
CA PRO A 75 -9.75 16.74 8.17
C PRO A 75 -8.68 16.64 7.09
N ALA A 76 -7.45 17.00 7.44
CA ALA A 76 -6.29 16.74 6.60
C ALA A 76 -6.00 15.24 6.57
N ILE A 77 -5.34 14.79 5.50
CA ILE A 77 -4.84 13.43 5.37
C ILE A 77 -3.33 13.50 5.20
N ARG A 78 -2.59 12.90 6.12
CA ARG A 78 -1.14 12.73 5.96
C ARG A 78 -0.91 11.50 5.12
N LYS A 79 -0.12 11.62 4.05
CA LYS A 79 0.21 10.51 3.15
C LYS A 79 1.72 10.35 3.03
N ARG A 80 2.17 9.10 2.99
CA ARG A 80 3.56 8.70 2.70
C ARG A 80 3.50 7.71 1.54
N VAL A 81 4.23 7.99 0.48
CA VAL A 81 4.14 7.23 -0.77
C VAL A 81 5.54 6.82 -1.20
N VAL A 82 5.69 5.54 -1.52
CA VAL A 82 6.89 4.97 -2.13
C VAL A 82 6.46 4.35 -3.46
N VAL A 83 7.04 4.83 -4.57
CA VAL A 83 6.86 4.24 -5.90
C VAL A 83 8.25 3.92 -6.43
N THR A 84 8.55 2.65 -6.60
CA THR A 84 9.88 2.20 -7.02
C THR A 84 9.81 0.84 -7.71
N ALA A 85 10.91 0.45 -8.34
CA ALA A 85 11.16 -0.92 -8.78
C ALA A 85 12.39 -1.44 -8.04
N LEU A 86 12.29 -2.65 -7.49
CA LEU A 86 13.39 -3.31 -6.79
C LEU A 86 13.86 -4.48 -7.64
N ASP A 87 15.14 -4.48 -8.04
CA ASP A 87 15.80 -5.63 -8.64
C ASP A 87 16.48 -6.41 -7.51
N MET A 88 15.98 -7.61 -7.25
CA MET A 88 16.35 -8.41 -6.07
C MET A 88 16.31 -9.90 -6.38
N LYS A 89 17.03 -10.71 -5.62
CA LYS A 89 16.85 -12.17 -5.64
C LYS A 89 15.75 -12.56 -4.65
N PHE A 90 15.16 -13.74 -4.85
CA PHE A 90 14.24 -14.31 -3.86
C PHE A 90 14.97 -14.53 -2.52
N GLY A 91 14.31 -14.18 -1.43
CA GLY A 91 14.86 -14.24 -0.06
C GLY A 91 15.71 -13.03 0.34
N GLU A 92 16.13 -12.18 -0.61
CA GLU A 92 16.82 -10.93 -0.28
C GLU A 92 15.84 -9.90 0.29
N THR A 93 16.35 -9.10 1.24
CA THR A 93 15.58 -8.02 1.86
C THR A 93 16.16 -6.67 1.46
N PHE A 94 15.29 -5.80 0.94
CA PHE A 94 15.61 -4.41 0.64
C PHE A 94 15.01 -3.50 1.70
N ALA A 95 15.77 -2.48 2.10
CA ALA A 95 15.33 -1.44 3.02
C ALA A 95 15.25 -0.09 2.29
N LEU A 96 14.08 0.53 2.32
CA LEU A 96 13.86 1.89 1.84
C LEU A 96 13.56 2.78 3.04
N SER A 97 14.39 3.79 3.29
CA SER A 97 14.17 4.75 4.37
C SER A 97 13.82 6.12 3.82
N GLY A 98 12.80 6.75 4.39
CA GLY A 98 12.54 8.18 4.21
C GLY A 98 13.58 9.03 4.96
N PRO A 99 13.70 10.33 4.60
CA PRO A 99 14.56 11.25 5.32
C PRO A 99 14.11 11.41 6.77
N SER A 100 15.05 11.30 7.71
CA SER A 100 14.84 11.67 9.11
C SER A 100 14.90 13.19 9.23
N GLN A 101 13.77 13.87 9.42
CA GLN A 101 13.80 15.30 9.72
C GLN A 101 14.19 15.49 11.18
N ALA A 102 15.45 15.89 11.41
CA ALA A 102 15.85 16.46 12.69
C ALA A 102 15.22 17.86 12.77
N ALA A 103 14.19 18.03 13.60
CA ALA A 103 13.60 19.33 13.84
C ALA A 103 14.64 20.25 14.48
N GLY A 104 15.12 21.25 13.72
CA GLY A 104 15.85 22.37 14.28
C GLY A 104 14.91 23.23 15.11
N GLY A 105 15.05 23.17 16.43
CA GLY A 105 14.37 24.04 17.41
C GLY A 105 13.09 23.45 18.00
N GLY A 106 13.23 22.80 19.16
CA GLY A 106 12.13 22.27 19.98
C GLY A 106 11.84 20.81 19.69
N GLU A 107 12.10 19.95 20.67
CA GLU A 107 11.91 18.49 20.61
C GLU A 107 10.56 18.11 19.99
N THR A 108 10.56 17.78 18.71
CA THR A 108 9.42 17.24 17.99
C THR A 108 9.95 16.05 17.21
N GLY A 109 9.44 14.85 17.55
CA GLY A 109 10.01 13.57 17.17
C GLY A 109 10.35 13.43 15.68
N SER A 110 11.56 12.97 15.40
CA SER A 110 12.00 12.56 14.06
C SER A 110 11.24 11.28 13.68
N ALA A 111 10.21 11.41 12.85
CA ALA A 111 9.46 10.27 12.33
C ALA A 111 10.16 9.73 11.08
N SER A 112 11.07 8.78 11.27
CA SER A 112 11.67 8.01 10.18
C SER A 112 10.73 6.88 9.76
N MET A 113 10.40 6.80 8.47
CA MET A 113 9.70 5.66 7.90
C MET A 113 10.71 4.73 7.24
N VAL A 114 10.67 3.44 7.59
CA VAL A 114 11.45 2.39 6.93
C VAL A 114 10.51 1.34 6.37
N LEU A 115 10.66 1.02 5.09
CA LEU A 115 9.95 -0.04 4.40
C LEU A 115 10.94 -1.16 4.10
N LEU A 116 10.71 -2.33 4.71
CA LEU A 116 11.45 -3.55 4.43
C LEU A 116 10.64 -4.41 3.48
N VAL A 117 11.29 -4.88 2.42
CA VAL A 117 10.65 -5.69 1.37
C VAL A 117 11.46 -6.94 1.15
N THR A 118 10.81 -8.08 1.29
CA THR A 118 11.35 -9.41 0.99
C THR A 118 10.38 -10.10 0.05
N ALA A 119 10.89 -10.73 -1.01
CA ALA A 119 10.08 -11.53 -1.91
C ALA A 119 10.50 -12.99 -1.82
N GLU A 120 9.54 -13.89 -1.65
CA GLU A 120 9.78 -15.33 -1.60
C GLU A 120 9.02 -16.02 -2.73
N ALA A 121 9.67 -17.00 -3.37
CA ALA A 121 9.02 -17.90 -4.30
C ALA A 121 8.35 -19.02 -3.51
N VAL A 122 7.05 -19.19 -3.71
CA VAL A 122 6.29 -20.30 -3.12
C VAL A 122 5.94 -21.25 -4.25
N GLU A 123 6.41 -22.49 -4.16
CA GLU A 123 5.96 -23.52 -5.10
C GLU A 123 4.46 -23.76 -4.92
N PRO A 124 3.69 -23.91 -6.01
CA PRO A 124 2.29 -24.24 -5.91
C PRO A 124 2.17 -25.56 -5.15
N THR A 125 1.52 -25.54 -3.98
CA THR A 125 1.15 -26.77 -3.28
C THR A 125 0.35 -27.62 -4.27
N ALA A 126 0.79 -28.85 -4.50
CA ALA A 126 0.06 -29.80 -5.32
C ALA A 126 -1.40 -29.78 -4.87
N ALA A 127 -2.30 -29.36 -5.76
CA ALA A 127 -3.72 -29.48 -5.52
C ALA A 127 -3.97 -30.92 -5.09
N ALA A 128 -4.70 -31.12 -3.98
CA ALA A 128 -5.08 -32.44 -3.53
C ALA A 128 -5.58 -33.23 -4.75
N GLN A 129 -4.80 -34.24 -5.15
CA GLN A 129 -5.26 -35.16 -6.17
C GLN A 129 -6.61 -35.67 -5.66
N PRO A 130 -7.68 -35.67 -6.48
CA PRO A 130 -8.93 -36.28 -6.07
C PRO A 130 -8.64 -37.77 -5.87
N SER A 131 -8.32 -38.15 -4.64
CA SER A 131 -8.09 -39.53 -4.25
C SER A 131 -9.41 -40.26 -4.32
N ASP A 132 -9.40 -41.35 -5.09
CA ASP A 132 -10.29 -42.51 -5.02
C ASP A 132 -11.66 -42.25 -4.40
N ARG A 133 -12.65 -41.94 -5.25
CA ARG A 133 -14.01 -42.39 -4.93
C ARG A 133 -14.01 -43.91 -5.09
N PRO A 134 -14.23 -44.70 -4.03
CA PRO A 134 -14.47 -46.12 -4.22
C PRO A 134 -15.75 -46.27 -5.06
N GLN A 135 -15.62 -46.89 -6.23
CA GLN A 135 -16.78 -47.36 -6.98
C GLN A 135 -17.44 -48.44 -6.12
N ARG A 136 -18.54 -48.10 -5.45
CA ARG A 136 -19.43 -49.09 -4.88
C ARG A 136 -20.10 -49.82 -6.04
N GLN A 137 -19.78 -51.10 -6.18
CA GLN A 137 -20.62 -52.08 -6.88
C GLN A 137 -21.90 -52.32 -6.09
#